data_AF-A0A8H3VIU8-F1
#
_entry.id   AF-A0A8H3VIU8-F1
#
_cell.length_a   1.000
_cell.length_b   1.000
_cell.length_c   1.000
_cell.angle_alpha   90.00
_cell.angle_beta   90.00
_cell.angle_gamma   90.00
#
_symmetry.space_group_name_H-M   'P 1'
#
loop_
_entity.id
_entity.type
_entity.pdbx_description
1 polymer ?
#
loop_
_entity_poly.entity_id
_entity_poly.type
_entity_poly.pdbx_seq_one_letter_code
_entity_poly.pdbx_strand_id
1 'polypeptide(L)'
;MLPTVTHLLFAFVLVLTLFTTSIQADDSDVCPGFNFAVWHSPVTDSQRTQQFGVVGSDCGEKIETATCPPGNPCTCSSLTCSSAPATINGFISHENLFYNCLPALHMGTCDWFQGTPGYGIEKCCRNDGLKNKARGLITNKQFDAINATNAMLDRHLLEYESALTKRGRGVKLVRARQKREMNEAMEREMGTGLMAWT
;
A
#
# COMPACT_ATOMS: atom_id res chain seq x y z
N MET A 1 19.67 -46.01 36.99
CA MET A 1 18.48 -46.18 36.13
C MET A 1 17.66 -44.91 36.24
N LEU A 2 17.80 -43.99 35.28
CA LEU A 2 17.05 -42.71 35.23
C LEU A 2 15.77 -42.88 34.39
N PRO A 3 14.65 -42.21 34.74
CA PRO A 3 13.36 -42.47 34.09
C PRO A 3 13.20 -41.70 32.78
N THR A 4 12.77 -42.43 31.75
CA THR A 4 12.46 -42.06 30.37
C THR A 4 11.07 -41.38 30.25
N VAL A 5 10.83 -40.25 30.93
CA VAL A 5 9.52 -39.57 30.86
C VAL A 5 9.60 -38.12 30.32
N THR A 6 10.79 -37.58 30.09
CA THR A 6 11.00 -36.15 29.76
C THR A 6 11.07 -35.81 28.27
N HIS A 7 10.57 -36.66 27.37
CA HIS A 7 10.64 -36.40 25.92
C HIS A 7 9.28 -36.28 25.21
N LEU A 8 8.16 -36.56 25.87
CA LEU A 8 6.83 -36.50 25.24
C LEU A 8 6.13 -35.13 25.35
N LEU A 9 6.58 -34.24 26.23
CA LEU A 9 5.98 -32.90 26.40
C LEU A 9 6.53 -31.83 25.44
N PHE A 10 7.69 -32.05 24.83
CA PHE A 10 8.27 -31.08 23.88
C PHE A 10 7.74 -31.21 22.45
N ALA A 11 7.17 -32.37 22.08
CA ALA A 11 6.62 -32.57 20.74
C ALA A 11 5.25 -31.90 20.53
N PHE A 12 4.48 -31.65 21.60
CA PHE A 12 3.13 -31.10 21.48
C PHE A 12 3.07 -29.56 21.44
N VAL A 13 4.13 -28.87 21.88
CA VAL A 13 4.21 -27.40 21.81
C VAL A 13 4.67 -26.93 20.42
N LEU A 14 5.37 -27.77 19.65
CA LEU A 14 5.88 -27.41 18.32
C LEU A 14 4.83 -27.54 17.19
N VAL A 15 3.73 -28.28 17.42
CA VAL A 15 2.69 -28.48 16.40
C VAL A 15 1.58 -27.42 16.47
N LEU A 16 1.48 -26.67 17.57
CA LEU A 16 0.46 -25.63 17.75
C LEU A 16 0.86 -24.24 17.22
N THR A 17 2.06 -24.06 16.67
CA THR A 17 2.51 -22.78 16.09
C THR A 17 2.37 -22.71 14.57
N LEU A 18 1.90 -23.77 13.90
CA LEU A 18 1.79 -23.83 12.44
C LEU A 18 0.37 -23.58 11.89
N PHE A 19 -0.60 -23.27 12.74
CA PHE A 19 -1.93 -22.79 12.33
C PHE A 19 -2.11 -21.30 12.52
N THR A 20 -1.08 -20.49 12.24
CA THR A 20 -1.37 -19.15 11.70
C THR A 20 -1.95 -19.39 10.32
N THR A 21 -3.27 -19.58 10.26
CA THR A 21 -4.01 -19.54 9.00
C THR A 21 -3.59 -18.25 8.32
N SER A 22 -2.79 -18.37 7.27
CA SER A 22 -2.55 -17.30 6.31
C SER A 22 -3.93 -16.94 5.81
N ILE A 23 -4.52 -15.90 6.39
CA ILE A 23 -5.72 -15.29 5.83
C ILE A 23 -5.20 -14.69 4.54
N GLN A 24 -5.32 -15.45 3.45
CA GLN A 24 -5.07 -14.96 2.11
C GLN A 24 -6.10 -13.85 1.92
N ALA A 25 -5.63 -12.61 2.03
CA ALA A 25 -6.32 -11.48 1.42
C ALA A 25 -6.54 -11.87 -0.05
N ASP A 26 -7.71 -11.57 -0.62
CA ASP A 26 -7.90 -11.77 -2.06
C ASP A 26 -6.73 -11.06 -2.78
N ASP A 27 -6.06 -11.71 -3.73
CA ASP A 27 -4.79 -11.28 -4.37
C ASP A 27 -4.87 -9.92 -5.12
N SER A 28 -6.02 -9.24 -5.04
CA SER A 28 -6.32 -7.90 -5.59
C SER A 28 -6.53 -6.82 -4.51
N ASP A 29 -6.20 -7.10 -3.25
CA ASP A 29 -6.34 -6.17 -2.13
C ASP A 29 -5.03 -5.44 -1.82
N VAL A 30 -4.83 -4.33 -2.52
CA VAL A 30 -3.67 -3.46 -2.31
C VAL A 30 -3.94 -2.44 -1.21
N CYS A 31 -2.99 -2.37 -0.28
CA CYS A 31 -2.83 -1.31 0.72
C CYS A 31 -4.15 -0.82 1.37
N PRO A 32 -4.82 -1.64 2.20
CA PRO A 32 -6.03 -1.22 2.89
C PRO A 32 -5.76 -0.01 3.78
N GLY A 33 -6.56 1.04 3.60
CA GLY A 33 -6.37 2.31 4.28
C GLY A 33 -5.23 3.17 3.70
N PHE A 34 -4.92 3.06 2.41
CA PHE A 34 -3.98 3.96 1.73
C PHE A 34 -4.52 4.40 0.36
N ASN A 35 -3.99 5.50 -0.17
CA ASN A 35 -4.38 6.03 -1.48
C ASN A 35 -3.67 5.28 -2.61
N PHE A 36 -2.38 5.01 -2.41
CA PHE A 36 -1.47 4.52 -3.43
C PHE A 36 -0.58 3.41 -2.89
N ALA A 37 0.05 2.70 -3.81
CA ALA A 37 0.99 1.66 -3.52
C ALA A 37 2.18 1.73 -4.47
N VAL A 38 3.38 1.53 -3.92
CA VAL A 38 4.61 1.38 -4.71
C VAL A 38 4.86 -0.10 -4.92
N TRP A 39 5.15 -0.46 -6.15
CA TRP A 39 5.50 -1.83 -6.54
C TRP A 39 6.84 -1.85 -7.25
N HIS A 40 7.45 -3.04 -7.32
CA HIS A 40 8.64 -3.29 -8.13
C HIS A 40 8.46 -4.51 -9.05
N SER A 41 8.89 -4.40 -10.31
CA SER A 41 8.98 -5.52 -11.25
C SER A 41 10.33 -6.22 -11.10
N PRO A 42 10.40 -7.56 -11.25
CA PRO A 42 11.66 -8.21 -11.56
C PRO A 42 12.28 -7.61 -12.82
N VAL A 43 13.61 -7.42 -12.79
CA VAL A 43 14.35 -6.88 -13.95
C VAL A 43 14.29 -7.88 -15.10
N THR A 44 13.59 -7.52 -16.18
CA THR A 44 13.66 -8.23 -17.47
C THR A 44 14.46 -7.40 -18.47
N ASP A 45 15.11 -8.05 -19.43
CA ASP A 45 15.99 -7.36 -20.40
C ASP A 45 15.27 -6.30 -21.24
N SER A 46 13.95 -6.40 -21.40
CA SER A 46 13.10 -5.45 -22.12
C SER A 46 12.51 -4.33 -21.24
N GLN A 47 12.57 -4.42 -19.90
CA GLN A 47 11.93 -3.47 -18.97
C GLN A 47 12.93 -2.71 -18.09
N ARG A 48 14.19 -2.56 -18.52
CA ARG A 48 15.25 -1.86 -17.76
C ARG A 48 14.88 -0.43 -17.33
N THR A 49 13.86 0.20 -17.91
CA THR A 49 13.46 1.57 -17.58
C THR A 49 12.22 1.69 -16.69
N GLN A 50 11.55 0.58 -16.34
CA GLN A 50 10.27 0.60 -15.59
C GLN A 50 10.26 -0.45 -14.48
N GLN A 51 11.30 -0.44 -13.65
CA GLN A 51 11.41 -1.38 -12.54
C GLN A 51 10.50 -1.02 -11.35
N PHE A 52 10.11 0.25 -11.20
CA PHE A 52 9.30 0.73 -10.08
C PHE A 52 8.10 1.54 -10.59
N GLY A 53 7.00 1.50 -9.87
CA GLY A 53 5.82 2.28 -10.21
C GLY A 53 4.93 2.54 -9.01
N VAL A 54 4.03 3.50 -9.17
CA VAL A 54 2.99 3.83 -8.20
C VAL A 54 1.63 3.53 -8.83
N VAL A 55 0.79 2.78 -8.11
CA VAL A 55 -0.57 2.43 -8.53
C VAL A 55 -1.58 2.89 -7.50
N GLY A 56 -2.81 3.13 -7.95
CA GLY A 56 -3.95 3.32 -7.06
C GLY A 56 -4.27 2.07 -6.23
N SER A 57 -5.06 2.26 -5.17
CA SER A 57 -5.54 1.18 -4.28
C SER A 57 -6.39 0.08 -4.95
N ASP A 58 -6.80 0.28 -6.21
CA ASP A 58 -7.59 -0.64 -7.02
C ASP A 58 -6.77 -1.46 -8.03
N CYS A 59 -5.44 -1.28 -8.08
CA CYS A 59 -4.58 -1.83 -9.13
C CYS A 59 -5.01 -1.46 -10.55
N GLY A 60 -5.78 -0.37 -10.71
CA GLY A 60 -6.26 0.09 -12.00
C GLY A 60 -5.21 0.82 -12.85
N GLU A 61 -5.65 1.38 -13.97
CA GLU A 61 -4.79 2.09 -14.94
C GLU A 61 -4.23 3.44 -14.43
N LYS A 62 -4.62 3.90 -13.24
CA LYS A 62 -4.11 5.14 -12.64
C LYS A 62 -2.70 4.93 -12.11
N ILE A 63 -1.74 5.17 -12.99
CA ILE A 63 -0.35 4.80 -12.78
C ILE A 63 0.51 6.05 -12.89
N GLU A 64 1.23 6.34 -11.82
CA GLU A 64 2.44 7.14 -11.96
C GLU A 64 3.62 6.20 -12.14
N THR A 65 4.05 6.03 -13.38
CA THR A 65 5.27 5.28 -13.65
C THR A 65 6.45 6.17 -13.25
N ALA A 66 7.14 5.79 -12.18
CA ALA A 66 8.47 6.29 -11.92
C ALA A 66 9.41 5.64 -12.94
N THR A 67 9.81 6.37 -13.99
CA THR A 67 10.85 5.89 -14.91
C THR A 67 12.18 5.90 -14.15
N CYS A 68 12.50 4.76 -13.56
CA CYS A 68 13.65 4.55 -12.72
C CYS A 68 14.73 3.79 -13.51
N PRO A 69 16.00 4.20 -13.44
CA PRO A 69 17.10 3.32 -13.84
C PRO A 69 17.02 1.99 -13.08
N PRO A 70 17.50 0.87 -13.66
CA PRO A 70 17.55 -0.39 -12.94
C PRO A 70 18.37 -0.25 -11.66
N GLY A 71 17.92 -0.91 -10.59
CA GLY A 71 18.66 -1.00 -9.33
C GLY A 71 18.00 -0.21 -8.20
N ASN A 72 18.57 0.95 -7.85
CA ASN A 72 18.22 1.65 -6.62
C ASN A 72 17.03 2.61 -6.83
N PRO A 73 15.84 2.36 -6.23
CA PRO A 73 14.67 3.23 -6.37
C PRO A 73 14.89 4.64 -5.80
N CYS A 74 15.86 4.82 -4.91
CA CYS A 74 16.21 6.11 -4.34
C CYS A 74 16.94 7.04 -5.32
N THR A 75 17.25 6.56 -6.52
CA THR A 75 17.80 7.39 -7.61
C THR A 75 16.69 8.03 -8.46
N CYS A 76 15.43 7.65 -8.24
CA CYS A 76 14.31 8.19 -8.98
C CYS A 76 13.89 9.55 -8.42
N SER A 77 13.62 10.51 -9.29
CA SER A 77 13.18 11.86 -8.88
C SER A 77 11.79 11.86 -8.24
N SER A 78 10.94 10.90 -8.60
CA SER A 78 9.57 10.77 -8.08
C SER A 78 9.48 9.96 -6.80
N LEU A 79 10.54 9.26 -6.38
CA LEU A 79 10.53 8.49 -5.13
C LEU A 79 11.41 9.20 -4.09
N THR A 80 10.94 9.21 -2.84
CA THR A 80 11.76 9.67 -1.71
C THR A 80 12.17 8.47 -0.88
N CYS A 81 13.38 8.53 -0.33
CA CYS A 81 13.91 7.48 0.52
C CYS A 81 14.37 7.99 1.89
N SER A 82 14.36 7.08 2.86
CA SER A 82 14.99 7.28 4.17
C SER A 82 16.51 7.32 4.07
N SER A 83 17.15 7.79 5.15
CA SER A 83 18.58 7.57 5.36
C SER A 83 18.93 6.08 5.44
N ALA A 84 20.22 5.75 5.31
CA ALA A 84 20.71 4.38 5.35
C ALA A 84 20.24 3.60 6.61
N PRO A 85 19.75 2.35 6.47
CA PRO A 85 19.49 1.62 5.22
C PRO A 85 18.35 2.27 4.42
N ALA A 86 18.64 2.64 3.17
CA ALA A 86 17.72 3.44 2.36
C ALA A 86 16.52 2.59 1.96
N THR A 87 15.33 3.09 2.27
CA THR A 87 14.06 2.47 1.88
C THR A 87 13.11 3.55 1.39
N ILE A 88 12.23 3.20 0.45
CA ILE A 88 11.20 4.11 -0.03
C ILE A 88 10.32 4.54 1.16
N ASN A 89 10.22 5.85 1.37
CA ASN A 89 9.44 6.47 2.44
C ASN A 89 8.45 7.51 1.92
N GLY A 90 8.38 7.71 0.61
CA GLY A 90 7.44 8.63 -0.01
C GLY A 90 7.54 8.62 -1.52
N PHE A 91 6.61 9.32 -2.15
CA PHE A 91 6.70 9.66 -3.57
C PHE A 91 6.21 11.09 -3.80
N ILE A 92 6.62 11.65 -4.91
CA ILE A 92 6.23 12.98 -5.39
C ILE A 92 5.49 12.76 -6.70
N SER A 93 4.26 13.25 -6.75
CA SER A 93 3.42 13.09 -7.93
C SER A 93 3.84 13.98 -9.09
N HIS A 94 3.27 13.74 -10.27
CA HIS A 94 3.47 14.62 -11.43
C HIS A 94 3.02 16.07 -11.17
N GLU A 95 2.07 16.26 -10.25
CA GLU A 95 1.60 17.55 -9.73
C GLU A 95 2.47 18.13 -8.61
N ASN A 96 3.62 17.49 -8.32
CA ASN A 96 4.53 17.87 -7.25
C ASN A 96 3.93 17.75 -5.84
N LEU A 97 2.89 16.91 -5.67
CA LEU A 97 2.31 16.64 -4.36
C LEU A 97 3.08 15.54 -3.65
N PHE A 98 3.31 15.74 -2.35
CA PHE A 98 4.02 14.80 -1.51
C PHE A 98 3.09 13.74 -0.95
N TYR A 99 3.59 12.51 -0.99
CA TYR A 99 2.97 11.34 -0.39
C TYR A 99 3.93 10.69 0.57
N ASN A 100 3.43 10.34 1.76
CA ASN A 100 4.18 9.61 2.75
C ASN A 100 3.91 8.12 2.59
N CYS A 101 4.97 7.32 2.43
CA CYS A 101 4.88 5.89 2.24
C CYS A 101 5.32 5.15 3.50
N LEU A 102 4.45 4.26 3.98
CA LEU A 102 4.66 3.48 5.18
C LEU A 102 4.69 1.98 4.82
N PRO A 103 5.45 1.17 5.57
CA PRO A 103 5.24 -0.27 5.54
C PRO A 103 3.84 -0.56 6.10
N ALA A 104 3.01 -1.29 5.34
CA ALA A 104 1.73 -1.80 5.83
C ALA A 104 1.82 -3.29 6.15
N LEU A 105 1.03 -3.75 7.12
CA LEU A 105 0.95 -5.17 7.52
C LEU A 105 0.44 -6.06 6.38
N HIS A 106 -0.39 -5.50 5.49
CA HIS A 106 -1.00 -6.22 4.37
C HIS A 106 -0.86 -5.38 3.11
N MET A 107 0.24 -5.55 2.38
CA MET A 107 0.49 -4.76 1.17
C MET A 107 -0.22 -5.33 -0.06
N GLY A 108 -0.49 -6.64 -0.06
CA GLY A 108 -1.14 -7.34 -1.17
C GLY A 108 -0.26 -7.43 -2.41
N THR A 109 -0.89 -7.78 -3.52
CA THR A 109 -0.29 -7.88 -4.85
C THR A 109 -1.21 -7.19 -5.85
N CYS A 110 -0.67 -6.73 -6.97
CA CYS A 110 -1.49 -6.46 -8.14
C CYS A 110 -1.31 -7.60 -9.14
N ASP A 111 -2.36 -8.41 -9.33
CA ASP A 111 -2.35 -9.61 -10.19
C ASP A 111 -1.94 -9.33 -11.64
N TRP A 112 -2.29 -8.14 -12.15
CA TRP A 112 -2.03 -7.75 -13.53
C TRP A 112 -1.74 -6.26 -13.62
N PHE A 113 -0.70 -5.90 -14.36
CA PHE A 113 -0.33 -4.52 -14.66
C PHE A 113 0.15 -4.40 -16.10
N GLN A 114 -0.55 -3.62 -16.93
CA GLN A 114 -0.22 -3.42 -18.35
C GLN A 114 0.08 -4.71 -19.13
N GLY A 115 -0.65 -5.80 -18.85
CA GLY A 115 -0.44 -7.11 -19.48
C GLY A 115 0.72 -7.92 -18.91
N THR A 116 1.36 -7.47 -17.82
CA THR A 116 2.40 -8.20 -17.09
C THR A 116 1.83 -8.77 -15.78
N PRO A 117 2.13 -10.04 -15.43
CA PRO A 117 1.62 -10.65 -14.20
C PRO A 117 2.30 -10.11 -12.93
N GLY A 118 1.48 -9.89 -11.90
CA GLY A 118 1.81 -10.05 -10.48
C GLY A 118 3.01 -9.26 -9.95
N TYR A 119 2.81 -8.02 -9.51
CA TYR A 119 3.84 -7.30 -8.75
C TYR A 119 3.52 -7.25 -7.26
N GLY A 120 4.52 -7.61 -6.45
CA GLY A 120 4.49 -7.44 -5.01
C GLY A 120 4.50 -5.96 -4.65
N ILE A 121 3.62 -5.57 -3.72
CA ILE A 121 3.60 -4.21 -3.22
C ILE A 121 4.70 -4.05 -2.16
N GLU A 122 5.53 -3.03 -2.32
CA GLU A 122 6.66 -2.73 -1.46
C GLU A 122 6.32 -1.71 -0.38
N LYS A 123 5.47 -0.73 -0.72
CA LYS A 123 5.03 0.33 0.20
C LYS A 123 3.60 0.75 -0.10
N CYS A 124 2.95 1.26 0.94
CA CYS A 124 1.63 1.87 0.84
C CYS A 124 1.73 3.36 1.20
N CYS A 125 1.11 4.23 0.41
CA CYS A 125 1.34 5.66 0.48
C CYS A 125 0.04 6.47 0.65
N ARG A 126 0.13 7.54 1.42
CA ARG A 126 -0.97 8.50 1.66
C ARG A 126 -0.57 9.90 1.30
N ASN A 127 -1.54 10.72 0.93
CA ASN A 127 -1.32 12.13 0.66
C ASN A 127 -0.85 12.83 1.95
N ASP A 128 0.35 13.43 1.90
CA ASP A 128 0.92 14.20 3.00
C ASP A 128 0.37 15.63 2.96
N GLY A 129 -0.91 15.75 3.31
CA GLY A 129 -1.63 17.03 3.30
C GLY A 129 -0.92 18.10 4.15
N LEU A 130 -0.30 17.72 5.28
CA LEU A 130 0.42 18.66 6.14
C LEU A 130 1.63 19.25 5.43
N LYS A 131 2.46 18.40 4.81
CA LYS A 131 3.63 18.85 4.06
C LYS A 131 3.24 19.64 2.82
N ASN A 132 2.21 19.20 2.10
CA ASN A 132 1.68 19.90 0.92
C ASN A 132 1.19 21.30 1.30
N LYS A 133 0.45 21.43 2.40
CA LYS A 133 -0.02 22.71 2.93
C LYS A 133 1.13 23.60 3.39
N ALA A 134 2.09 23.05 4.14
CA ALA A 134 3.25 23.79 4.62
C ALA A 134 4.12 24.35 3.48
N ARG A 135 4.11 23.69 2.32
CA ARG A 135 4.81 24.14 1.10
C ARG A 135 3.96 25.04 0.20
N GLY A 136 2.72 25.36 0.57
CA GLY A 136 1.81 26.18 -0.25
C GLY A 136 1.37 25.50 -1.55
N LEU A 137 1.45 24.18 -1.64
CA LEU A 137 1.06 23.40 -2.83
C LEU A 137 -0.45 23.16 -2.90
N ILE A 138 -1.14 23.27 -1.77
CA ILE A 138 -2.58 23.10 -1.66
C ILE A 138 -3.21 24.20 -0.82
N THR A 139 -4.47 24.50 -1.12
CA THR A 139 -5.33 25.42 -0.37
C THR A 139 -5.83 24.80 0.93
N ASN A 140 -6.41 25.61 1.82
CA ASN A 140 -7.08 25.10 3.03
C ASN A 140 -8.21 24.12 2.70
N LYS A 141 -9.02 24.40 1.67
CA LYS A 141 -10.11 23.53 1.25
C LYS A 141 -9.61 22.16 0.78
N GLN A 142 -8.54 22.15 -0.02
CA GLN A 142 -7.89 20.91 -0.47
C GLN A 142 -7.28 20.13 0.71
N PHE A 143 -6.63 20.83 1.64
CA PHE A 143 -6.10 20.21 2.86
C PHE A 143 -7.19 19.55 3.71
N ASP A 144 -8.33 20.21 3.91
CA ASP A 144 -9.44 19.67 4.69
C ASP A 144 -10.03 18.42 4.01
N ALA A 145 -10.13 18.43 2.68
CA ALA A 145 -10.56 17.24 1.91
C ALA A 145 -9.57 16.08 2.06
N ILE A 146 -8.26 16.32 1.90
CA ILE A 146 -7.22 15.31 2.10
C ILE A 146 -7.25 14.77 3.54
N ASN A 147 -7.44 15.64 4.53
CA ASN A 147 -7.49 15.24 5.94
C ASN A 147 -8.73 14.37 6.23
N ALA A 148 -9.88 14.71 5.62
CA ALA A 148 -11.08 13.89 5.71
C ALA A 148 -10.89 12.50 5.05
N THR A 149 -10.19 12.43 3.92
CA THR A 149 -9.81 11.16 3.28
C THR A 149 -8.88 10.36 4.18
N ASN A 150 -7.82 10.97 4.72
CA ASN A 150 -6.88 10.28 5.61
C ASN A 150 -7.58 9.71 6.87
N ALA A 151 -8.51 10.45 7.46
CA ALA A 151 -9.31 9.95 8.60
C ALA A 151 -10.21 8.76 8.21
N MET A 152 -10.78 8.78 7.01
CA MET A 152 -11.53 7.63 6.47
C MET A 152 -10.61 6.42 6.25
N LEU A 153 -9.40 6.65 5.74
CA LEU A 153 -8.40 5.60 5.52
C LEU A 153 -7.90 4.97 6.83
N ASP A 154 -7.79 5.75 7.91
CA ASP A 154 -7.51 5.23 9.25
C ASP A 154 -8.61 4.29 9.73
N ARG A 155 -9.87 4.66 9.53
CA ARG A 155 -11.01 3.78 9.82
C ARG A 155 -10.95 2.50 8.99
N HIS A 156 -10.59 2.60 7.70
CA HIS A 156 -10.47 1.43 6.82
C HIS A 156 -9.43 0.42 7.33
N LEU A 157 -8.30 0.90 7.83
CA LEU A 157 -7.27 0.02 8.39
C LEU A 157 -7.82 -0.78 9.57
N LEU A 158 -8.49 -0.11 10.53
CA LEU A 158 -9.08 -0.74 11.70
C LEU A 158 -10.19 -1.74 11.34
N GLU A 159 -11.05 -1.39 10.38
CA GLU A 159 -12.12 -2.27 9.90
C GLU A 159 -11.57 -3.53 9.22
N TYR A 160 -10.49 -3.37 8.44
CA TYR A 160 -9.84 -4.47 7.76
C TYR A 160 -9.17 -5.42 8.76
N GLU A 161 -8.41 -4.89 9.71
CA GLU A 161 -7.82 -5.68 10.80
C GLU A 161 -8.90 -6.41 11.62
N SER A 162 -10.01 -5.74 11.92
CA SER A 162 -11.16 -6.38 12.58
C SER A 162 -11.78 -7.51 11.75
N ALA A 163 -11.85 -7.36 10.43
CA ALA A 163 -12.36 -8.40 9.54
C ALA A 163 -11.42 -9.61 9.46
N LEU A 164 -10.10 -9.39 9.46
CA LEU A 164 -9.11 -10.46 9.51
C LEU A 164 -9.23 -11.28 10.79
N THR A 165 -9.30 -10.64 11.96
CA THR A 165 -9.41 -11.34 13.26
C THR A 165 -10.67 -12.20 13.39
N LYS A 166 -11.75 -11.87 12.66
CA LYS A 166 -13.03 -12.62 12.63
C LYS A 166 -13.02 -13.80 11.64
N ARG A 167 -11.89 -14.51 11.53
CA ARG A 167 -11.66 -15.65 10.60
C ARG A 167 -11.89 -15.28 9.12
N GLY A 168 -11.58 -14.05 8.73
CA GLY A 168 -11.70 -13.58 7.35
C GLY A 168 -13.14 -13.45 6.80
N ARG A 169 -14.17 -13.80 7.58
CA ARG A 169 -15.57 -13.69 7.13
C ARG A 169 -15.92 -12.21 6.94
N GLY A 170 -16.10 -11.81 5.69
CA GLY A 170 -16.49 -10.45 5.33
C GLY A 170 -15.34 -9.51 4.95
N VAL A 171 -14.09 -9.99 4.91
CA VAL A 171 -12.95 -9.18 4.39
C VAL A 171 -13.28 -8.65 3.00
N LYS A 172 -13.75 -9.51 2.10
CA LYS A 172 -14.19 -9.11 0.75
C LYS A 172 -15.27 -8.03 0.74
N LEU A 173 -16.24 -8.12 1.65
CA LEU A 173 -17.32 -7.13 1.76
C LEU A 173 -16.82 -5.79 2.29
N VAL A 174 -15.94 -5.82 3.31
CA VAL A 174 -15.27 -4.64 3.84
C VAL A 174 -14.46 -3.98 2.73
N ARG A 175 -13.64 -4.73 2.01
CA ARG A 175 -12.81 -4.22 0.91
C ARG A 175 -13.63 -3.65 -0.25
N ALA A 176 -14.71 -4.31 -0.64
CA ALA A 176 -15.62 -3.78 -1.65
C ALA A 176 -16.23 -2.44 -1.23
N ARG A 177 -16.58 -2.25 0.05
CA ARG A 177 -17.04 -0.96 0.57
C ARG A 177 -15.92 0.08 0.59
N GLN A 178 -14.74 -0.31 1.07
CA GLN A 178 -13.59 0.58 1.17
C GLN A 178 -13.17 1.15 -0.19
N LYS A 179 -13.15 0.30 -1.23
CA LYS A 179 -12.88 0.73 -2.61
C LYS A 179 -13.89 1.79 -3.10
N ARG A 180 -15.19 1.63 -2.79
CA ARG A 180 -16.21 2.64 -3.12
C ARG A 180 -16.00 3.95 -2.34
N GLU A 181 -15.82 3.87 -1.01
CA GLU A 181 -15.58 5.05 -0.18
C GLU A 181 -14.32 5.82 -0.61
N MET A 182 -13.29 5.09 -1.05
CA MET A 182 -12.06 5.66 -1.59
C MET A 182 -12.31 6.38 -2.92
N ASN A 183 -13.04 5.77 -3.85
CA ASN A 183 -13.39 6.43 -5.11
C ASN A 183 -14.19 7.72 -4.86
N GLU A 184 -15.18 7.68 -3.97
CA GLU A 184 -15.95 8.88 -3.58
C GLU A 184 -15.06 9.94 -2.91
N ALA A 185 -14.07 9.52 -2.11
CA ALA A 185 -13.11 10.44 -1.50
C ALA A 185 -12.20 11.12 -2.53
N MET A 186 -11.71 10.36 -3.51
CA MET A 186 -10.95 10.88 -4.64
C MET A 186 -11.78 11.88 -5.45
N GLU A 187 -13.05 11.58 -5.73
CA GLU A 187 -13.96 12.52 -6.41
C GLU A 187 -14.17 13.80 -5.60
N ARG A 188 -14.29 13.71 -4.27
CA ARG A 188 -14.38 14.88 -3.39
C ARG A 188 -13.12 15.73 -3.43
N GLU A 189 -11.94 15.11 -3.32
CA GLU A 189 -10.66 15.79 -3.47
C GLU A 189 -10.57 16.48 -4.84
N MET A 190 -10.96 15.79 -5.91
CA MET A 190 -11.01 16.37 -7.26
C MET A 190 -11.94 17.57 -7.37
N GLY A 191 -13.11 17.51 -6.72
CA GLY A 191 -14.06 18.62 -6.64
C GLY A 191 -13.53 19.85 -5.87
N THR A 192 -12.39 19.73 -5.19
CA THR A 192 -11.69 20.88 -4.59
C THR A 192 -10.65 21.52 -5.51
N GLY A 193 -10.46 20.99 -6.72
CA GLY A 193 -9.46 21.45 -7.68
C GLY A 193 -8.11 20.76 -7.56
N LEU A 194 -8.00 19.68 -6.77
CA LEU A 194 -6.92 18.69 -6.98
C LEU A 194 -7.22 18.02 -8.31
N MET A 195 -6.23 17.86 -9.19
CA MET A 195 -6.52 17.27 -10.51
C MET A 195 -6.79 15.77 -10.38
N ALA A 196 -7.52 15.24 -11.37
CA ALA A 196 -7.76 13.81 -11.47
C ALA A 196 -6.43 13.11 -11.74
N TRP A 197 -6.14 12.06 -10.97
CA TRP A 197 -5.06 11.13 -11.29
C TRP A 197 -5.45 10.43 -12.60
N THR A 198 -4.94 10.93 -13.74
CA THR A 198 -5.08 10.33 -15.07
C THR A 198 -3.92 9.40 -15.34
#